data_AF-A0A2H0EC87-F1
#
_entry.id   AF-A0A2H0EC87-F1
#
_cell.length_a   1.000
_cell.length_b   1.000
_cell.length_c   1.000
_cell.angle_alpha   90.00
_cell.angle_beta   90.00
_cell.angle_gamma   90.00
#
_symmetry.space_group_name_H-M   'P 1'
#
loop_
_entity.id
_entity.type
_entity.pdbx_description
1 polymer ?
#
loop_
_entity_poly.entity_id
_entity_poly.type
_entity_poly.pdbx_seq_one_letter_code
_entity_poly.pdbx_strand_id
1 'polypeptide(L)' 'VVSTGSFSLDLALGVGGLPIGRIVEIYGPESSGKSTMALHVIAEVQKKGG' A
#
# COMPACT_ATOMS: atom_id res chain seq x y z
N VAL A 1 -0.49 4.31 9.92
CA VAL A 1 -0.57 4.07 8.47
C VAL A 1 0.57 3.15 8.06
N VAL A 2 0.42 2.44 6.95
CA VAL A 2 1.46 1.60 6.34
C VAL A 2 1.84 2.22 5.00
N SER A 3 3.13 2.40 4.72
CA SER A 3 3.56 2.91 3.42
C SER A 3 3.15 1.96 2.31
N THR A 4 2.78 2.49 1.14
CA THR A 4 2.51 1.67 -0.04
C THR A 4 3.78 1.16 -0.73
N GLY A 5 4.96 1.54 -0.24
CA GLY A 5 6.24 1.35 -0.94
C GLY A 5 6.44 2.32 -2.12
N SER A 6 5.54 3.30 -2.30
CA SER A 6 5.63 4.34 -3.34
C SER A 6 5.41 5.71 -2.72
N PHE A 7 6.46 6.53 -2.73
CA PHE A 7 6.42 7.88 -2.14
C PHE A 7 5.31 8.76 -2.73
N SER A 8 5.12 8.70 -4.05
CA SER A 8 4.10 9.52 -4.73
C SER A 8 2.68 9.12 -4.32
N LEU A 9 2.44 7.82 -4.11
CA LEU A 9 1.12 7.33 -3.69
C LEU A 9 0.85 7.63 -2.22
N ASP A 10 1.83 7.47 -1.34
CA ASP A 10 1.72 7.84 0.09
C ASP A 10 1.37 9.33 0.24
N LEU A 11 1.98 10.19 -0.58
CA LEU A 11 1.66 11.61 -0.63
C LEU A 11 0.24 11.86 -1.17
N ALA A 12 -0.14 11.19 -2.27
CA ALA A 12 -1.46 11.36 -2.89
C ALA A 12 -2.61 10.92 -1.97
N LEU A 13 -2.39 9.95 -1.09
CA LEU A 13 -3.35 9.53 -0.06
C LEU A 13 -3.57 10.59 1.03
N GLY A 14 -2.71 11.60 1.13
CA GLY A 14 -2.83 12.73 2.08
C GLY A 14 -2.56 12.38 3.55
N VAL A 15 -2.54 11.10 3.90
CA VAL A 15 -2.27 10.59 5.26
C VAL A 15 -0.95 9.82 5.36
N GLY A 16 -0.16 9.76 4.28
CA GLY A 16 1.16 9.14 4.25
C GLY A 16 1.16 7.61 4.11
N GLY A 17 0.07 7.02 3.60
CA GLY A 17 -0.03 5.58 3.31
C GLY A 17 -1.42 4.99 3.61
N LEU A 18 -1.52 3.67 3.63
CA LEU A 18 -2.77 2.95 3.90
C LEU A 18 -3.16 3.02 5.39
N PRO A 19 -4.44 3.28 5.71
CA PRO A 19 -4.93 3.30 7.09
C PRO A 19 -4.96 1.90 7.71
N ILE A 20 -4.52 1.78 8.97
CA ILE A 20 -4.57 0.53 9.75
C ILE A 20 -5.96 0.38 10.38
N GLY A 21 -6.47 -0.85 10.48
CA GLY A 21 -7.80 -1.13 11.04
C GLY A 21 -8.96 -0.73 10.12
N ARG A 22 -8.69 -0.59 8.82
CA ARG A 22 -9.67 -0.26 7.78
C ARG A 22 -9.49 -1.20 6.59
N ILE A 23 -10.58 -1.40 5.85
CA ILE A 23 -10.56 -2.14 4.59
C ILE A 23 -10.14 -1.18 3.48
N VAL A 24 -9.23 -1.63 2.61
CA VAL A 24 -8.75 -0.90 1.43
C VAL A 24 -8.97 -1.77 0.21
N GLU A 25 -9.53 -1.19 -0.85
CA GLU A 25 -9.72 -1.84 -2.15
C GLU A 25 -8.74 -1.28 -3.19
N ILE A 26 -8.09 -2.16 -3.95
CA ILE A 26 -7.22 -1.82 -5.07
C ILE A 26 -7.79 -2.50 -6.33
N TYR A 27 -8.32 -1.72 -7.25
CA TYR A 27 -8.93 -2.20 -8.50
C TYR A 27 -8.16 -1.72 -9.73
N GLY A 28 -8.35 -2.40 -10.85
CA GLY A 28 -7.73 -2.04 -12.12
C GLY A 28 -7.59 -3.23 -13.08
N PRO A 29 -7.23 -2.97 -14.36
CA PRO A 29 -7.08 -3.98 -15.40
C PRO A 29 -6.14 -5.13 -15.02
N GLU A 30 -6.20 -6.26 -15.73
CA GLU A 30 -5.20 -7.33 -15.58
C GLU A 30 -3.79 -6.78 -15.82
N SER A 31 -2.80 -7.34 -15.11
CA SER A 31 -1.38 -6.91 -15.21
C SER A 31 -1.07 -5.46 -14.80
N SER A 32 -2.03 -4.71 -14.23
CA SER A 32 -1.81 -3.34 -13.71
C SER A 32 -0.99 -3.24 -12.41
N GLY A 33 -0.47 -4.35 -11.89
CA GLY A 33 0.39 -4.36 -10.71
C GLY A 33 -0.32 -4.40 -9.35
N LYS A 34 -1.64 -4.67 -9.29
CA LYS A 34 -2.41 -4.76 -8.03
C LYS A 34 -1.77 -5.69 -6.99
N SER A 35 -1.47 -6.93 -7.38
CA SER A 35 -0.83 -7.91 -6.50
C SER A 35 0.58 -7.48 -6.10
N THR A 36 1.34 -6.90 -7.03
CA THR A 36 2.68 -6.36 -6.77
C THR A 36 2.63 -5.24 -5.73
N MET A 37 1.68 -4.31 -5.86
CA MET A 37 1.47 -3.23 -4.90
C MET A 37 1.09 -3.77 -3.52
N ALA A 38 0.18 -4.75 -3.44
CA ALA A 38 -0.18 -5.39 -2.18
C ALA A 38 1.04 -6.07 -1.51
N LEU A 39 1.89 -6.73 -2.29
CA LEU A 39 3.14 -7.34 -1.80
C LEU A 39 4.13 -6.29 -1.29
N HIS A 40 4.22 -5.11 -1.93
CA HIS A 40 5.04 -4.00 -1.43
C HIS A 40 4.53 -3.48 -0.08
N VAL A 41 3.22 -3.31 0.09
CA VAL A 41 2.61 -2.94 1.38
C VAL A 41 2.98 -3.99 2.45
N ILE A 42 2.83 -5.28 2.14
CA ILE A 42 3.21 -6.36 3.07
C ILE A 42 4.68 -6.28 3.45
N ALA A 43 5.58 -6.06 2.49
CA ALA A 43 7.00 -5.91 2.76
C ALA A 43 7.30 -4.71 3.68
N GLU A 44 6.60 -3.59 3.51
CA GLU A 44 6.72 -2.42 4.39
C GLU A 44 6.24 -2.69 5.83
N VAL A 45 5.21 -3.53 6.01
CA VAL A 45 4.79 -4.01 7.32
C VAL A 45 5.87 -4.91 7.95
N GLN A 46 6.37 -5.88 7.18
CA GLN A 46 7.41 -6.81 7.63
C GLN A 46 8.68 -6.09 8.09
N LYS A 47 9.11 -5.05 7.37
CA LYS A 47 10.26 -4.21 7.77
C LYS A 47 10.09 -3.54 9.14
N LYS A 48 8.85 -3.35 9.60
CA LYS A 48 8.51 -2.73 10.88
C LYS A 48 8.25 -3.74 11.99
N GLY A 49 8.52 -5.03 11.75
CA GLY A 49 8.39 -6.08 12.76
C GLY A 49 7.03 -6.77 12.81
N GLY A 50 6.16 -6.52 11.83
CA GLY A 50 4.81 -7.11 11.76
C GLY A 50 3.71 -6.18 12.26
#